data_AF-A0A5N4E7Z1-F1
#
_entry.id   AF-A0A5N4E7Z1-F1
#
_cell.length_a   1.000
_cell.length_b   1.000
_cell.length_c   1.000
_cell.angle_alpha   90.00
_cell.angle_beta   90.00
_cell.angle_gamma   90.00
#
_symmetry.space_group_name_H-M   'P 1'
#
loop_
_entity.id
_entity.type
_entity.pdbx_description
1 polymer ?
#
loop_
_entity_poly.entity_id
_entity_poly.type
_entity_poly.pdbx_seq_one_letter_code
_entity_poly.pdbx_strand_id
1 'polypeptide(L)'
;MLLTKALLNPKANHEKMTQIMFGTFNTPAMYVAIQAVLSLYSSGRTTGIMMDSGDADLTDYLTKSHTKRGYRFTTTAEWEITRDIEEKLCRVARDFQQEMATATCSASLEKSYELPDDQFITTGNERFCCPEVLFQPSFLGMDPPLATTRLPSTPS
;
A
#
# COMPACT_ATOMS: atom_id res chain seq x y z
N MET A 1 -29.13 -1.88 -1.14
CA MET A 1 -27.72 -2.32 -1.27
C MET A 1 -26.80 -1.12 -1.06
N LEU A 2 -25.79 -1.23 -0.19
CA LEU A 2 -24.79 -0.18 0.03
C LEU A 2 -23.56 -0.50 -0.82
N LEU A 3 -23.13 0.42 -1.68
CA LEU A 3 -21.87 0.34 -2.40
C LEU A 3 -20.94 1.45 -1.97
N THR A 4 -19.65 1.18 -2.02
CA THR A 4 -18.60 2.17 -1.76
C THR A 4 -17.87 2.52 -3.05
N LYS A 5 -17.54 3.80 -3.25
CA LYS A 5 -16.72 4.27 -4.37
C LYS A 5 -15.49 5.04 -3.87
N ALA A 6 -14.42 5.00 -4.67
CA ALA A 6 -13.23 5.81 -4.47
C ALA A 6 -13.53 7.31 -4.65
N LEU A 7 -12.76 8.15 -3.95
CA LEU A 7 -12.76 9.60 -4.15
C LEU A 7 -12.27 9.87 -5.58
N LEU A 8 -13.03 10.62 -6.39
CA LEU A 8 -12.75 10.94 -7.80
C LEU A 8 -13.14 9.88 -8.87
N ASN A 9 -14.00 8.91 -8.56
CA ASN A 9 -14.52 8.01 -9.61
C ASN A 9 -15.34 8.78 -10.69
N PRO A 10 -15.06 8.60 -12.00
CA PRO A 10 -15.79 9.28 -13.09
C PRO A 10 -17.30 8.98 -13.09
N LYS A 11 -18.11 9.97 -13.46
CA LYS A 11 -19.58 9.84 -13.52
C LYS A 11 -20.04 8.71 -14.46
N ALA A 12 -19.32 8.45 -15.55
CA ALA A 12 -19.62 7.36 -16.48
C ALA A 12 -19.57 5.97 -15.81
N ASN A 13 -18.63 5.74 -14.89
CA ASN A 13 -18.53 4.48 -14.15
C ASN A 13 -19.65 4.36 -13.11
N HIS A 14 -20.04 5.49 -12.53
CA HIS A 14 -21.15 5.56 -11.57
C HIS A 14 -22.49 5.20 -12.23
N GLU A 15 -22.73 5.69 -13.45
CA GLU A 15 -23.95 5.37 -14.22
C GLU A 15 -23.99 3.89 -14.63
N LYS A 16 -22.88 3.34 -15.16
CA LYS A 16 -22.81 1.91 -15.49
C LYS A 16 -23.05 1.00 -14.28
N MET A 17 -22.44 1.32 -13.14
CA MET A 17 -22.63 0.57 -11.90
C MET A 17 -24.11 0.55 -11.48
N THR A 18 -24.75 1.72 -11.51
CA THR A 18 -26.17 1.87 -11.18
C THR A 18 -27.06 1.10 -12.16
N GLN A 19 -26.76 1.17 -13.46
CA GLN A 19 -27.49 0.45 -14.50
C GLN A 19 -27.41 -1.07 -14.32
N ILE A 20 -26.24 -1.63 -13.98
CA ILE A 20 -26.08 -3.07 -13.72
C ILE A 20 -26.86 -3.48 -12.46
N MET A 21 -26.83 -2.67 -11.40
CA MET A 21 -27.54 -2.96 -10.14
C MET A 21 -29.07 -3.00 -10.30
N PHE A 22 -29.63 -2.05 -11.04
CA PHE A 22 -31.08 -1.98 -11.26
C PHE A 22 -31.53 -2.87 -12.42
N GLY A 23 -30.73 -2.99 -13.48
CA GLY A 23 -31.07 -3.75 -14.68
C GLY A 23 -30.85 -5.26 -14.53
N THR A 24 -29.69 -5.68 -14.04
CA THR A 24 -29.33 -7.11 -13.93
C THR A 24 -29.73 -7.70 -12.59
N PHE A 25 -29.52 -6.96 -11.50
CA PHE A 25 -29.75 -7.46 -10.15
C PHE A 25 -31.11 -7.08 -9.54
N ASN A 26 -31.93 -6.30 -10.27
CA ASN A 26 -33.27 -5.84 -9.86
C ASN A 26 -33.35 -5.39 -8.39
N THR A 27 -32.32 -4.66 -7.93
CA THR A 27 -32.27 -4.21 -6.54
C THR A 27 -33.27 -3.05 -6.31
N PRO A 28 -34.12 -3.08 -5.26
CA PRO A 28 -35.20 -2.10 -5.09
C PRO A 28 -34.70 -0.72 -4.64
N ALA A 29 -33.53 -0.64 -4.00
CA ALA A 29 -32.88 0.61 -3.64
C ALA A 29 -31.36 0.38 -3.45
N MET A 30 -30.56 1.35 -3.90
CA MET A 30 -29.12 1.37 -3.67
C MET A 30 -28.65 2.74 -3.15
N TYR A 31 -27.58 2.73 -2.36
CA TYR A 31 -26.90 3.94 -1.89
C TYR A 31 -25.40 3.79 -2.17
N VAL A 32 -24.79 4.84 -2.73
CA VAL A 32 -23.35 4.85 -3.05
C VAL A 32 -22.65 5.81 -2.09
N ALA A 33 -21.93 5.26 -1.13
CA ALA A 33 -21.11 5.99 -0.18
C ALA A 33 -19.67 6.17 -0.72
N ILE A 34 -19.00 7.24 -0.29
CA ILE A 34 -17.57 7.42 -0.55
C ILE A 34 -16.81 6.64 0.52
N GLN A 35 -15.82 5.82 0.13
CA GLN A 35 -15.00 5.01 1.06
C GLN A 35 -14.41 5.88 2.18
N ALA A 36 -13.87 7.04 1.79
CA ALA A 36 -13.26 7.98 2.73
C ALA A 36 -14.23 8.48 3.82
N VAL A 37 -15.47 8.76 3.40
CA VAL A 37 -16.50 9.31 4.28
C VAL A 37 -17.05 8.24 5.21
N LEU A 38 -17.23 7.01 4.73
CA LEU A 38 -17.73 5.91 5.54
C LEU A 38 -16.77 5.59 6.69
N SER A 39 -15.46 5.59 6.43
CA SER A 39 -14.47 5.31 7.49
C SER A 39 -14.28 6.50 8.43
N LEU A 40 -14.49 7.73 7.97
CA LEU A 40 -14.55 8.89 8.86
C LEU A 40 -15.74 8.75 9.84
N TYR A 41 -16.92 8.37 9.33
CA TYR A 41 -18.09 8.11 10.16
C TYR A 41 -17.91 6.93 11.12
N SER A 42 -17.24 5.84 10.71
CA SER A 42 -16.98 4.71 11.61
C SER A 42 -16.07 5.09 12.79
N SER A 43 -15.19 6.09 12.60
CA SER A 43 -14.37 6.66 13.67
C SER A 43 -15.12 7.63 14.60
N GLY A 44 -16.41 7.88 14.37
CA GLY A 44 -17.21 8.82 15.15
C GLY A 44 -16.87 10.30 14.94
N ARG A 45 -16.11 10.61 13.89
CA ARG A 45 -15.67 11.97 13.57
C ARG A 45 -16.48 12.50 12.39
N THR A 46 -16.88 13.77 12.45
CA THR A 46 -17.54 14.48 11.33
C THR A 46 -16.55 15.31 10.51
N THR A 47 -15.37 15.58 11.06
CA THR A 47 -14.28 16.32 10.42
C THR A 47 -12.96 15.59 10.61
N GLY A 48 -12.21 15.39 9.53
CA GLY A 48 -10.89 14.78 9.56
C GLY A 48 -10.36 14.52 8.17
N ILE A 49 -9.06 14.27 8.07
CA ILE A 49 -8.42 13.79 6.84
C ILE A 49 -8.34 12.28 6.96
N MET A 50 -8.89 11.57 5.98
CA MET A 50 -8.68 10.14 5.84
C MET A 50 -7.61 9.89 4.77
N MET A 51 -6.64 9.07 5.12
CA MET A 51 -5.68 8.51 4.17
C MET A 51 -6.06 7.06 3.92
N ASP A 52 -6.35 6.74 2.67
CA ASP A 52 -6.56 5.38 2.18
C ASP A 52 -5.35 5.06 1.30
N SER A 53 -4.50 4.14 1.76
CA SER A 53 -3.34 3.67 0.99
C SER A 53 -3.70 2.31 0.43
N GLY A 54 -3.68 2.18 -0.90
CA GLY A 54 -3.94 0.89 -1.54
C GLY A 54 -2.72 -0.04 -1.46
N ASP A 55 -2.96 -1.34 -1.40
CA ASP A 55 -1.92 -2.38 -1.33
C ASP A 55 -1.05 -2.47 -2.60
N ALA A 56 -1.54 -1.97 -3.74
CA ALA A 56 -0.90 -2.16 -5.04
C ALA A 56 0.51 -1.56 -5.14
N ASP A 57 0.73 -0.39 -4.55
CA ASP A 57 2.01 0.33 -4.68
C ASP A 57 3.13 -0.32 -3.84
N LEU A 58 2.78 -0.82 -2.65
CA LEU A 58 3.72 -1.47 -1.75
C LEU A 58 4.12 -2.87 -2.25
N THR A 59 3.13 -3.65 -2.70
CA THR A 59 3.37 -4.97 -3.26
C THR A 59 4.17 -4.89 -4.57
N ASP A 60 3.95 -3.88 -5.42
CA ASP A 60 4.77 -3.63 -6.63
C ASP A 60 6.23 -3.31 -6.28
N TYR A 61 6.45 -2.50 -5.23
CA TYR A 61 7.80 -2.18 -4.76
C TYR A 61 8.55 -3.42 -4.26
N LEU A 62 7.91 -4.27 -3.45
CA LEU A 62 8.49 -5.53 -2.99
C LEU A 62 8.83 -6.46 -4.17
N THR A 63 7.90 -6.58 -5.12
CA THR A 63 8.09 -7.38 -6.34
C THR A 63 9.31 -6.90 -7.12
N LYS A 64 9.46 -5.57 -7.28
CA LYS A 64 10.65 -4.96 -7.92
C LYS A 64 11.93 -5.22 -7.13
N SER A 65 11.91 -5.16 -5.80
CA SER A 65 13.10 -5.42 -4.98
C SER A 65 13.57 -6.87 -5.08
N HIS A 66 12.62 -7.82 -5.03
CA HIS A 66 12.90 -9.23 -5.20
C HIS A 66 13.39 -9.57 -6.63
N THR A 67 12.86 -8.88 -7.64
CA THR A 67 13.34 -8.99 -9.03
C THR A 67 14.79 -8.54 -9.16
N LYS A 68 15.21 -7.47 -8.48
CA LYS A 68 16.61 -7.01 -8.46
C LYS A 68 17.56 -8.02 -7.81
N ARG A 69 17.07 -8.81 -6.84
CA ARG A 69 17.82 -9.90 -6.20
C ARG A 69 17.82 -11.20 -7.03
N GLY A 70 17.10 -11.25 -8.15
CA GLY A 70 17.05 -12.40 -9.05
C GLY A 70 15.86 -13.34 -8.85
N TYR A 71 14.92 -13.01 -7.95
CA TYR A 71 13.67 -13.76 -7.80
C TYR A 71 12.66 -13.27 -8.84
N ARG A 72 12.20 -14.15 -9.74
CA ARG A 72 11.23 -13.80 -10.78
C ARG A 72 9.81 -14.07 -10.27
N PHE A 73 9.12 -13.02 -9.85
CA PHE A 73 7.69 -13.08 -9.54
C PHE A 73 6.89 -12.45 -10.70
N THR A 74 6.22 -13.29 -11.49
CA THR A 74 5.40 -12.85 -12.64
C THR A 74 3.97 -13.37 -12.59
N THR A 75 3.66 -14.31 -11.70
CA THR A 75 2.35 -14.94 -11.58
C THR A 75 1.50 -14.27 -10.50
N THR A 76 0.18 -14.37 -10.62
CA THR A 76 -0.74 -13.84 -9.60
C THR A 76 -0.59 -14.53 -8.24
N ALA A 77 -0.19 -15.81 -8.22
CA ALA A 77 0.07 -16.53 -6.97
C ALA A 77 1.29 -15.96 -6.22
N GLU A 78 2.34 -15.60 -6.95
CA GLU A 78 3.53 -14.96 -6.37
C GLU A 78 3.25 -13.54 -5.87
N TRP A 79 2.33 -12.82 -6.52
CA TRP A 79 1.82 -11.54 -6.01
C TRP A 79 1.10 -11.70 -4.67
N GLU A 80 0.28 -12.75 -4.50
CA GLU A 80 -0.35 -13.02 -3.21
C GLU A 80 0.65 -13.40 -2.12
N ILE A 81 1.70 -14.15 -2.48
CA ILE A 81 2.80 -14.45 -1.57
C ILE A 81 3.53 -13.17 -1.17
N THR A 82 3.80 -12.27 -2.11
CA THR A 82 4.47 -10.99 -1.83
C THR A 82 3.62 -10.11 -0.90
N ARG A 83 2.30 -10.09 -1.08
CA ARG A 83 1.35 -9.43 -0.16
C ARG A 83 1.39 -10.07 1.24
N ASP A 84 1.38 -11.39 1.34
CA ASP A 84 1.41 -12.08 2.64
C ASP A 84 2.76 -11.86 3.37
N ILE A 85 3.86 -11.85 2.61
CA ILE A 85 5.19 -11.46 3.10
C ILE A 85 5.16 -10.02 3.61
N GLU A 86 4.59 -9.09 2.85
CA GLU A 86 4.41 -7.70 3.26
C GLU A 86 3.66 -7.62 4.58
N GLU A 87 2.46 -8.19 4.66
CA GLU A 87 1.61 -8.11 5.86
C GLU A 87 2.27 -8.75 7.09
N LYS A 88 3.03 -9.84 6.93
CA LYS A 88 3.68 -10.55 8.04
C LYS A 88 5.04 -9.97 8.44
N LEU A 89 5.75 -9.33 7.52
CA LEU A 89 7.14 -8.94 7.71
C LEU A 89 7.35 -7.42 7.72
N CYS A 90 6.53 -6.65 7.01
CA CYS A 90 6.65 -5.20 6.94
C CYS A 90 6.16 -4.54 8.22
N ARG A 91 6.85 -3.46 8.58
CA ARG A 91 6.49 -2.62 9.73
C ARG A 91 7.02 -1.21 9.52
N VAL A 92 6.28 -0.24 10.02
CA VAL A 92 6.69 1.17 9.97
C VAL A 92 7.79 1.41 11.00
N ALA A 93 8.96 1.85 10.54
CA ALA A 93 10.03 2.33 11.41
C ALA A 93 9.56 3.59 12.16
N ARG A 94 9.82 3.68 13.46
CA ARG A 94 9.64 4.96 14.17
C ARG A 94 10.73 5.96 13.81
N ASP A 95 11.97 5.48 13.66
CA ASP A 95 13.13 6.26 13.25
C ASP A 95 13.90 5.48 12.18
N PHE A 96 13.72 5.90 10.93
CA PHE A 96 14.31 5.23 9.77
C PHE A 96 15.84 5.28 9.76
N GLN A 97 16.44 6.40 10.18
CA GLN A 97 17.90 6.58 10.15
C GLN A 97 18.58 5.65 11.15
N GLN A 98 18.00 5.55 12.35
CA GLN A 98 18.49 4.65 13.39
C GLN A 98 18.32 3.18 13.01
N GLU A 99 17.19 2.82 12.40
CA GLU A 99 16.92 1.44 11.98
C GLU A 99 17.80 1.00 10.80
N MET A 100 18.10 1.90 9.86
CA MET A 100 19.02 1.63 8.76
C MET A 100 20.45 1.38 9.25
N ALA A 101 20.93 2.20 10.20
CA ALA A 101 22.23 1.99 10.83
C ALA A 101 22.28 0.64 11.56
N THR A 102 21.21 0.29 12.27
CA THR A 102 21.09 -0.97 13.01
C THR A 102 20.99 -2.18 12.07
N ALA A 103 20.31 -2.05 10.92
CA ALA A 103 20.21 -3.09 9.90
C ALA A 103 21.51 -3.34 9.16
N THR A 104 22.32 -2.29 8.95
CA THR A 104 23.67 -2.42 8.37
C THR A 104 24.61 -3.14 9.34
N CYS A 105 24.46 -2.89 10.64
CA CYS A 105 25.31 -3.47 11.68
C CYS A 105 24.81 -4.81 12.24
N SER A 106 23.55 -5.20 12.01
CA SER A 106 23.00 -6.43 12.58
C SER A 106 22.04 -7.15 11.62
N ALA A 107 22.39 -8.39 11.29
CA ALA A 107 21.53 -9.32 10.54
C ALA A 107 20.28 -9.77 11.34
N SER A 108 20.10 -9.28 12.57
CA SER A 108 18.96 -9.59 13.45
C SER A 108 17.60 -9.19 12.86
N LEU A 109 17.61 -8.29 11.87
CA LEU A 109 16.43 -7.80 11.17
C LEU A 109 16.09 -8.62 9.91
N GLU A 110 17.02 -9.45 9.44
CA GLU A 110 16.77 -10.39 8.36
C GLU A 110 15.87 -11.50 8.87
N LYS A 111 14.82 -11.84 8.13
CA LYS A 111 14.13 -13.10 8.38
C LYS A 111 13.75 -13.77 7.08
N SER A 112 13.88 -15.08 7.09
CA SER A 112 13.56 -15.94 5.97
C SER A 112 12.06 -16.20 5.96
N TYR A 113 11.48 -16.14 4.77
CA TYR A 113 10.11 -16.57 4.51
C TYR A 113 10.15 -17.80 3.62
N GLU A 114 9.42 -18.85 4.04
CA GLU A 114 9.30 -20.10 3.31
C GLU A 114 8.19 -19.99 2.27
N LEU A 115 8.54 -20.23 1.01
CA LEU A 115 7.56 -20.31 -0.07
C LEU A 115 6.93 -21.69 -0.09
N PRO A 116 5.75 -21.82 -0.70
CA PRO A 116 5.10 -23.12 -0.90
C PRO A 116 5.90 -24.08 -1.80
N ASP A 117 7.03 -23.65 -2.36
CA ASP A 117 7.98 -24.45 -3.15
C ASP A 117 9.23 -24.89 -2.35
N ASP A 118 9.22 -24.72 -1.02
CA ASP A 118 10.34 -24.95 -0.09
C ASP A 118 11.56 -24.03 -0.32
N GLN A 119 11.41 -22.95 -1.11
CA GLN A 119 12.45 -21.93 -1.26
C GLN A 119 12.36 -20.88 -0.14
N PHE A 120 13.52 -20.42 0.34
CA PHE A 120 13.61 -19.35 1.33
C PHE A 120 13.91 -18.00 0.67
N ILE A 121 13.07 -17.00 0.90
CA ILE A 121 13.37 -15.59 0.59
C ILE A 121 13.86 -14.89 1.85
N THR A 122 15.04 -14.28 1.77
CA THR A 122 15.58 -13.46 2.85
C THR A 122 15.22 -12.00 2.62
N THR A 123 14.34 -11.47 3.45
CA THR A 123 13.96 -10.04 3.45
C THR A 123 14.57 -9.36 4.68
N GLY A 124 15.34 -8.29 4.45
CA GLY A 124 16.05 -7.54 5.50
C GLY A 124 15.49 -6.13 5.68
N ASN A 125 16.26 -5.13 5.25
CA ASN A 125 15.90 -3.71 5.33
C ASN A 125 14.64 -3.32 4.51
N GLU A 126 14.32 -4.09 3.49
CA GLU A 126 13.12 -3.93 2.66
C GLU A 126 11.84 -3.83 3.52
N ARG A 127 11.78 -4.52 4.67
CA ARG A 127 10.60 -4.54 5.56
C ARG A 127 10.15 -3.18 6.07
N PHE A 128 11.10 -2.30 6.34
CA PHE A 128 10.82 -0.95 6.82
C PHE A 128 10.97 0.09 5.71
N CYS A 129 11.73 -0.21 4.65
CA CYS A 129 11.78 0.64 3.46
C CYS A 129 10.45 0.65 2.69
N CYS A 130 9.75 -0.48 2.58
CA CYS A 130 8.48 -0.55 1.86
C CYS A 130 7.45 0.45 2.39
N PRO A 131 7.13 0.50 3.70
CA PRO A 131 6.21 1.51 4.21
C PRO A 131 6.76 2.95 4.17
N GLU A 132 8.09 3.13 4.15
CA GLU A 132 8.71 4.47 4.02
C GLU A 132 8.46 5.09 2.63
N VAL A 133 8.20 4.28 1.61
CA VAL A 133 7.82 4.75 0.26
C VAL A 133 6.59 5.67 0.31
N LEU A 134 5.67 5.46 1.25
CA LEU A 134 4.51 6.34 1.46
C LEU A 134 4.90 7.73 1.97
N PHE A 135 6.01 7.84 2.68
CA PHE A 135 6.54 9.10 3.22
C PHE A 135 7.58 9.75 2.28
N GLN A 136 8.30 8.94 1.52
CA GLN A 136 9.33 9.34 0.57
C GLN A 136 9.14 8.63 -0.79
N PRO A 137 8.29 9.19 -1.67
CA PRO A 137 8.03 8.62 -3.00
C PRO A 137 9.28 8.57 -3.90
N SER A 138 10.33 9.30 -3.52
CA SER A 138 11.66 9.27 -4.16
C SER A 138 12.25 7.86 -4.25
N PHE A 139 11.92 6.96 -3.33
CA PHE A 139 12.38 5.57 -3.35
C PHE A 139 11.75 4.72 -4.46
N LEU A 140 10.55 5.07 -4.94
CA LEU A 140 9.88 4.43 -6.08
C LEU A 140 10.37 4.98 -7.44
N GLY A 141 11.19 6.04 -7.44
CA GLY A 141 11.53 6.79 -8.65
C GLY A 141 10.34 7.57 -9.20
N MET A 142 9.28 7.77 -8.41
CA MET A 142 8.17 8.65 -8.74
C MET A 142 8.51 10.06 -8.27
N ASP A 143 8.38 11.05 -9.15
CA ASP A 143 8.49 12.45 -8.78
C ASP A 143 7.53 12.75 -7.62
N PRO A 144 7.99 13.44 -6.56
CA PRO A 144 7.17 13.65 -5.38
C PRO A 144 5.89 14.40 -5.76
N PRO A 145 4.70 13.97 -5.30
CA PRO A 145 3.56 14.86 -5.25
C PRO A 145 3.96 16.06 -4.40
N LEU A 146 3.59 17.26 -4.83
CA LEU A 146 3.94 18.58 -4.28
C LEU A 146 3.70 18.78 -2.76
N ALA A 147 3.23 17.77 -2.03
CA ALA A 147 2.83 17.82 -0.63
C ALA A 147 3.98 17.60 0.38
N THR A 148 5.16 17.14 -0.05
CA THR A 148 6.27 16.85 0.88
C THR A 148 7.59 17.51 0.46
N THR A 149 7.55 18.74 -0.06
CA THR A 149 8.75 19.58 -0.05
C THR A 149 9.02 19.95 1.41
N ARG A 150 9.80 19.11 2.11
CA ARG A 150 10.44 19.51 3.36
C ARG A 150 11.11 20.84 3.07
N LEU A 151 10.72 21.89 3.80
CA LEU A 151 11.43 23.17 3.75
C LEU A 151 12.92 22.86 3.88
N PRO A 152 13.78 23.40 2.99
CA PRO A 152 15.21 23.22 3.12
C PRO A 152 15.59 23.71 4.51
N SER A 153 16.12 22.82 5.35
CA SER A 153 16.80 23.20 6.58
C SER A 153 17.93 24.14 6.15
N THR A 154 17.74 25.43 6.37
CA THR A 154 18.75 26.45 6.14
C THR A 154 20.00 26.07 6.91
N PRO A 155 21.17 25.92 6.27
CA PRO A 155 22.40 25.79 7.00
C PRO A 155 22.81 27.15 7.57
N SER A 156 23.04 27.16 8.89
CA SER A 156 23.69 28.21 9.72
C SER A 156 22.76 29.27 10.31
#